data_AF-A0A7X6SR32-F1
#
_entry.id   AF-A0A7X6SR32-F1
#
_cell.length_a   1.000
_cell.length_b   1.000
_cell.length_c   1.000
_cell.angle_alpha   90.00
_cell.angle_beta   90.00
_cell.angle_gamma   90.00
#
_symmetry.space_group_name_H-M   'P 1'
#
loop_
_entity.id
_entity.type
_entity.pdbx_description
1 polymer ?
#
loop_
_entity_poly.entity_id
_entity_poly.type
_entity_poly.pdbx_seq_one_letter_code
_entity_poly.pdbx_strand_id
1 'polypeptide(L)'
;MDKKEFGRKQRIMEASLRDVKTTLSVISNVVAVGIGLKESGRKFTEKISYRVFVAVKKDLAELKPEEIIPAAIDGIPTDVLTPYSVVNDSGVCGEERMTLSMKRPLRAGIAVSGDSTSYGTLGWFGKLDDGTDVLLTSKHVLYDGINQIDLRKLKTAQPRLGKPAGCFCPASGNDNVIGDSVIGIRNIHSSGDTSADCAIARIHPELASDIVLEITNDSTAEILTVTGTASAVIGDN
;
A
#
# COMPACT_ATOMS: atom_id res chain seq x y z
N MET A 1 -3.33 -27.65 6.35
CA MET A 1 -1.92 -27.53 6.83
C MET A 1 -1.86 -26.96 8.24
N ASP A 2 -0.99 -27.48 9.12
CA ASP A 2 -0.78 -26.94 10.46
C ASP A 2 -0.10 -25.55 10.41
N LYS A 3 -0.62 -24.58 11.17
CA LYS A 3 -0.12 -23.19 11.19
C LYS A 3 1.35 -23.12 11.62
N LYS A 4 1.78 -23.98 12.56
CA LYS A 4 3.18 -24.03 13.02
C LYS A 4 4.11 -24.53 11.92
N GLU A 5 3.70 -25.56 11.18
CA GLU A 5 4.47 -26.08 10.06
C GLU A 5 4.61 -25.07 8.92
N PHE A 6 3.53 -24.33 8.62
CA PHE A 6 3.55 -23.26 7.62
C PHE A 6 4.53 -22.15 7.99
N GLY A 7 4.45 -21.63 9.23
CA GLY A 7 5.36 -20.60 9.72
C GLY A 7 6.82 -21.05 9.69
N ARG A 8 7.11 -22.31 10.03
CA ARG A 8 8.47 -22.87 9.93
C ARG A 8 8.97 -22.89 8.48
N LYS A 9 8.14 -23.35 7.53
CA LYS A 9 8.50 -23.38 6.10
C LYS A 9 8.71 -21.97 5.55
N GLN A 10 7.85 -21.02 5.90
CA GLN A 10 7.98 -19.63 5.49
C GLN A 10 9.31 -19.03 5.95
N ARG A 11 9.71 -19.20 7.21
CA ARG A 11 11.00 -18.68 7.71
C ARG A 11 12.21 -19.25 6.98
N ILE A 12 12.19 -20.55 6.67
CA ILE A 12 13.26 -21.18 5.86
C ILE A 12 13.32 -20.53 4.48
N MET A 13 12.16 -20.28 3.86
CA MET A 13 12.09 -19.64 2.55
C MET A 13 12.52 -18.17 2.59
N GLU A 14 12.18 -17.42 3.65
CA GLU A 14 12.58 -16.03 3.83
C GLU A 14 14.10 -15.89 3.94
N ALA A 15 14.76 -16.82 4.64
CA ALA A 15 16.21 -16.85 4.76
C ALA A 15 16.93 -17.04 3.41
N SER A 16 16.36 -17.81 2.49
CA SER A 16 16.94 -18.04 1.14
C SER A 16 16.35 -17.15 0.05
N LEU A 17 15.32 -16.34 0.34
CA LEU A 17 14.59 -15.56 -0.67
C LEU A 17 15.50 -14.58 -1.42
N ARG A 18 16.50 -14.02 -0.75
CA ARG A 18 17.46 -13.09 -1.37
C ARG A 18 18.29 -13.76 -2.46
N ASP A 19 18.79 -14.96 -2.19
CA ASP A 19 19.59 -15.72 -3.14
C ASP A 19 18.72 -16.18 -4.30
N VAL A 20 17.52 -16.70 -4.00
CA VAL A 20 16.54 -17.09 -5.02
C VAL A 20 16.14 -15.93 -5.92
N LYS A 21 15.92 -14.73 -5.37
CA LYS A 21 15.67 -13.50 -6.15
C LYS A 21 16.84 -13.20 -7.08
N THR A 22 18.06 -13.31 -6.59
CA THR A 22 19.29 -13.04 -7.37
C THR A 22 19.46 -14.06 -8.50
N THR A 23 19.19 -15.34 -8.23
CA THR A 23 19.29 -16.41 -9.22
C THR A 23 18.19 -16.32 -10.29
N LEU A 24 16.97 -15.90 -9.95
CA LEU A 24 15.87 -15.83 -10.90
C LEU A 24 15.78 -14.51 -11.64
N SER A 25 16.31 -13.41 -11.10
CA SER A 25 16.25 -12.08 -11.74
C SER A 25 17.09 -11.96 -13.01
N VAL A 26 18.05 -12.88 -13.23
CA VAL A 26 18.81 -12.94 -14.49
C VAL A 26 17.98 -13.49 -15.65
N ILE A 27 16.86 -14.15 -15.38
CA ILE A 27 15.94 -14.64 -16.40
C ILE A 27 15.12 -13.44 -16.91
N SER A 28 15.29 -13.09 -18.18
CA SER A 28 14.78 -11.85 -18.79
C SER A 28 13.29 -11.57 -18.56
N ASN A 29 12.47 -12.62 -18.50
CA ASN A 29 11.02 -12.52 -18.36
C ASN A 29 10.55 -12.44 -16.90
N VAL A 30 11.44 -12.61 -15.92
CA VAL A 30 11.10 -12.53 -14.49
C VAL A 30 11.08 -11.08 -14.03
N VAL A 31 9.94 -10.67 -13.47
CA VAL A 31 9.69 -9.31 -12.98
C VAL A 31 9.87 -9.22 -11.47
N ALA A 32 9.43 -10.24 -10.73
CA ALA A 32 9.53 -10.29 -9.27
C ALA A 32 9.49 -11.72 -8.74
N VAL A 33 10.01 -11.91 -7.53
CA VAL A 33 9.91 -13.18 -6.79
C VAL A 33 9.48 -12.90 -5.36
N GLY A 34 8.52 -13.70 -4.87
CA GLY A 34 8.01 -13.63 -3.51
C GLY A 34 7.71 -15.01 -2.94
N ILE A 35 7.19 -15.03 -1.72
CA ILE A 35 6.73 -16.24 -1.03
C ILE A 35 5.22 -16.16 -0.91
N GLY A 36 4.54 -17.28 -1.16
CA GLY A 36 3.10 -17.36 -0.91
C GLY A 36 2.53 -18.73 -1.23
N LEU A 37 1.23 -18.86 -1.05
CA LEU A 37 0.51 -20.05 -1.44
C LEU A 37 0.52 -20.21 -2.96
N LYS A 38 0.83 -21.42 -3.41
CA LYS A 38 0.77 -21.81 -4.81
C LYS A 38 -0.67 -21.70 -5.30
N GLU A 39 -0.83 -21.14 -6.49
CA GLU A 39 -2.09 -21.09 -7.20
C GLU A 39 -2.16 -22.19 -8.28
N SER A 40 -3.33 -22.80 -8.46
CA SER A 40 -3.59 -23.70 -9.58
C SER A 40 -5.06 -23.62 -9.97
N GLY A 41 -5.35 -23.47 -11.26
CA GLY A 41 -6.73 -23.31 -11.74
C GLY A 41 -7.50 -22.16 -11.07
N ARG A 42 -6.83 -21.03 -10.81
CA ARG A 42 -7.36 -19.85 -10.10
C ARG A 42 -7.79 -20.09 -8.65
N LYS A 43 -7.28 -21.14 -8.02
CA LYS A 43 -7.51 -21.42 -6.60
C LYS A 43 -6.17 -21.52 -5.88
N PHE A 44 -6.09 -20.90 -4.71
CA PHE A 44 -4.98 -21.13 -3.80
C PHE A 44 -5.00 -22.58 -3.32
N THR A 45 -3.82 -23.18 -3.28
CA THR A 45 -3.59 -24.50 -2.71
C THR A 45 -3.02 -24.38 -1.30
N GLU A 46 -2.93 -25.48 -0.57
CA GLU A 46 -2.28 -25.50 0.75
C GLU A 46 -0.74 -25.59 0.67
N LYS A 47 -0.13 -25.46 -0.51
CA LYS A 47 1.33 -25.55 -0.68
C LYS A 47 1.93 -24.16 -0.70
N ILE A 48 2.88 -23.89 0.20
CA ILE A 48 3.74 -22.70 0.11
C ILE A 48 4.77 -22.88 -1.02
N SER A 49 5.06 -21.81 -1.76
CA SER A 49 5.92 -21.83 -2.95
C SER A 49 6.63 -20.50 -3.15
N TYR A 50 7.72 -20.50 -3.92
CA TYR A 50 8.27 -19.28 -4.49
C TYR A 50 7.37 -18.83 -5.64
N ARG A 51 6.69 -17.70 -5.45
CA ARG A 51 5.85 -17.07 -6.48
C ARG A 51 6.75 -16.26 -7.40
N VAL A 52 6.91 -16.71 -8.63
CA VAL A 52 7.75 -16.08 -9.65
C VAL A 52 6.84 -15.36 -10.63
N PHE A 53 6.88 -14.04 -10.63
CA PHE A 53 6.09 -13.21 -11.51
C PHE A 53 6.85 -12.99 -12.82
N VAL A 54 6.23 -13.37 -13.93
CA VAL A 54 6.74 -13.19 -15.29
C VAL A 54 5.88 -12.22 -16.08
N ALA A 55 6.49 -11.43 -16.96
CA ALA A 55 5.75 -10.45 -17.76
C ALA A 55 4.72 -11.12 -18.68
N VAL A 56 5.09 -12.24 -19.31
CA VAL A 56 4.21 -13.04 -20.18
C VAL A 56 4.46 -14.53 -19.94
N LYS A 57 3.41 -15.33 -19.77
CA LYS A 57 3.53 -16.79 -19.80
C LYS A 57 3.68 -17.26 -21.25
N LYS A 58 4.79 -17.95 -21.53
CA LYS A 58 5.06 -18.60 -22.82
C LYS A 58 4.89 -20.11 -22.67
N ASP A 59 4.60 -20.79 -23.78
CA ASP A 59 4.62 -22.25 -23.79
C ASP A 59 6.04 -22.78 -23.65
N LEU A 60 6.21 -23.97 -23.07
CA LEU A 60 7.53 -24.59 -22.88
C LEU A 60 8.30 -24.77 -24.19
N ALA A 61 7.60 -24.94 -25.32
CA ALA A 61 8.22 -25.05 -26.64
C ALA A 61 8.81 -23.73 -27.16
N GLU A 62 8.36 -22.59 -26.62
CA GLU A 62 8.80 -21.25 -26.99
C GLU A 62 9.90 -20.73 -26.06
N LEU A 63 10.19 -21.44 -24.97
CA LEU A 63 11.19 -21.08 -23.98
C LEU A 63 12.53 -21.73 -24.30
N LYS A 64 13.60 -20.94 -24.25
CA LYS A 64 14.95 -21.49 -24.23
C LYS A 64 15.19 -22.20 -22.89
N PRO A 65 16.09 -23.20 -22.82
CA PRO A 65 16.38 -23.90 -21.56
C PRO A 65 16.74 -22.97 -20.38
N GLU A 66 17.44 -21.89 -20.66
CA GLU A 66 17.83 -20.84 -19.69
C GLU A 66 16.68 -19.93 -19.24
N GLU A 67 15.56 -19.91 -19.95
CA GLU A 67 14.36 -19.15 -19.60
C GLU A 67 13.36 -19.97 -18.77
N ILE A 68 13.59 -21.29 -18.63
CA ILE A 68 12.70 -22.18 -17.91
C ILE A 68 12.94 -22.03 -16.41
N ILE A 69 11.93 -21.55 -15.69
CA ILE A 69 11.93 -21.50 -14.23
C ILE A 69 11.87 -22.94 -13.70
N PRO A 70 12.80 -23.37 -12.82
CA PRO A 70 12.78 -24.71 -12.23
C PRO A 70 11.46 -24.96 -11.48
N ALA A 71 10.91 -26.18 -11.57
CA ALA A 71 9.67 -26.55 -10.86
C ALA A 71 9.81 -26.52 -9.33
N ALA A 72 11.04 -26.60 -8.82
CA ALA A 72 11.37 -26.43 -7.41
C ALA A 72 12.79 -25.86 -7.27
N ILE A 73 13.01 -25.12 -6.18
CA ILE A 73 14.32 -24.60 -5.75
C ILE A 73 14.54 -25.08 -4.32
N ASP A 74 15.63 -25.79 -4.06
CA ASP A 74 15.91 -26.41 -2.76
C ASP A 74 14.75 -27.26 -2.21
N GLY A 75 14.05 -27.98 -3.10
CA GLY A 75 12.90 -28.81 -2.77
C GLY A 75 11.60 -28.04 -2.49
N ILE A 76 11.62 -26.71 -2.56
CA ILE A 76 10.45 -25.85 -2.42
C ILE A 76 9.85 -25.60 -3.82
N PRO A 77 8.55 -25.84 -4.03
CA PRO A 77 7.93 -25.66 -5.34
C PRO A 77 7.95 -24.19 -5.78
N THR A 78 8.01 -23.97 -7.09
CA THR A 78 7.81 -22.65 -7.70
C THR A 78 6.40 -22.51 -8.25
N ASP A 79 5.92 -21.28 -8.32
CA ASP A 79 4.63 -20.94 -8.91
C ASP A 79 4.80 -19.76 -9.89
N VAL A 80 4.70 -20.05 -11.18
CA VAL A 80 4.90 -19.05 -12.23
C VAL A 80 3.58 -18.35 -12.51
N LEU A 81 3.57 -17.03 -12.39
CA LEU A 81 2.37 -16.19 -12.46
C LEU A 81 2.63 -14.99 -13.35
N THR A 82 1.60 -14.49 -14.02
CA THR A 82 1.66 -13.18 -14.66
C THR A 82 0.97 -12.19 -13.72
N PRO A 83 1.64 -11.09 -13.31
CA PRO A 83 0.99 -10.08 -12.48
C PRO A 83 -0.19 -9.49 -13.25
N TYR A 84 -1.25 -9.12 -12.53
CA TYR A 84 -2.34 -8.38 -13.14
C TYR A 84 -1.80 -7.06 -13.70
N SER A 85 -2.02 -6.82 -14.98
CA SER A 85 -1.76 -5.52 -15.57
C SER A 85 -2.94 -4.60 -15.24
N VAL A 86 -2.75 -3.73 -14.26
CA VAL A 86 -3.69 -2.65 -13.97
C VAL A 86 -3.36 -1.53 -14.95
N VAL A 87 -4.08 -1.49 -16.06
CA VAL A 87 -4.05 -0.35 -16.98
C VAL A 87 -5.03 0.70 -16.48
N ASN A 88 -4.64 1.96 -16.57
CA ASN A 88 -5.53 3.06 -16.22
C ASN A 88 -6.64 3.10 -17.27
N ASP A 89 -7.88 2.83 -16.86
CA ASP A 89 -9.04 3.03 -17.74
C ASP A 89 -9.31 4.53 -17.84
N SER A 90 -8.94 5.12 -18.98
CA SER A 90 -9.15 6.55 -19.23
C SER A 90 -10.64 6.94 -19.31
N GLY A 91 -11.55 5.99 -19.41
CA GLY A 91 -13.00 6.18 -19.33
C GLY A 91 -13.56 6.10 -17.91
N VAL A 92 -12.81 5.52 -16.97
CA VAL A 92 -13.16 5.46 -15.54
C VAL A 92 -12.25 6.43 -14.80
N CYS A 93 -12.64 7.71 -14.79
CA CYS A 93 -12.09 8.66 -13.83
C CYS A 93 -12.57 8.28 -12.43
N GLY A 94 -11.85 7.37 -11.76
CA GLY A 94 -11.98 7.23 -10.32
C GLY A 94 -11.77 8.61 -9.70
N GLU A 95 -12.69 9.04 -8.84
CA GLU A 95 -12.61 10.36 -8.18
C GLU A 95 -11.37 10.49 -7.26
N GLU A 96 -10.61 9.41 -7.08
CA GLU A 96 -9.59 9.26 -6.06
C GLU A 96 -8.34 10.13 -6.26
N ARG A 97 -7.92 10.37 -7.50
CA ARG A 97 -6.71 11.17 -7.78
C ARG A 97 -6.97 12.50 -8.48
N MET A 98 -8.11 12.66 -9.14
CA MET A 98 -8.38 13.83 -9.97
C MET A 98 -9.39 14.81 -9.37
N THR A 99 -10.15 14.40 -8.37
CA THR A 99 -11.21 15.25 -7.83
C THR A 99 -10.67 16.12 -6.69
N LEU A 100 -10.25 17.33 -7.06
CA LEU A 100 -9.92 18.42 -6.12
C LEU A 100 -11.19 19.10 -5.55
N SER A 101 -12.30 18.37 -5.43
CA SER A 101 -13.51 18.88 -4.77
C SER A 101 -13.48 18.51 -3.29
N MET A 102 -14.01 19.38 -2.44
CA MET A 102 -14.32 18.99 -1.06
C MET A 102 -15.28 17.79 -1.08
N LYS A 103 -15.01 16.76 -0.28
CA LYS A 103 -15.89 15.60 -0.11
C LYS A 103 -16.39 15.57 1.34
N ARG A 104 -17.70 15.42 1.50
CA ARG A 104 -18.39 15.20 2.77
C ARG A 104 -19.44 14.11 2.53
N PRO A 105 -19.49 13.02 3.31
CA PRO A 105 -18.55 12.64 4.39
C PRO A 105 -17.11 12.39 3.89
N LEU A 106 -16.14 12.39 4.80
CA LEU A 106 -14.74 12.00 4.57
C LEU A 106 -14.67 10.51 4.21
N ARG A 107 -13.94 10.17 3.15
CA ARG A 107 -13.77 8.77 2.70
C ARG A 107 -12.33 8.50 2.29
N ALA A 108 -11.90 7.24 2.39
CA ALA A 108 -10.63 6.78 1.84
C ALA A 108 -10.58 7.02 0.32
N GLY A 109 -9.38 7.17 -0.22
CA GLY A 109 -9.19 7.40 -1.65
C GLY A 109 -9.28 8.87 -2.08
N ILE A 110 -9.77 9.81 -1.25
CA ILE A 110 -9.83 11.24 -1.66
C ILE A 110 -8.45 11.93 -1.63
N ALA A 111 -8.35 13.05 -2.34
CA ALA A 111 -7.17 13.91 -2.29
C ALA A 111 -7.03 14.62 -0.93
N VAL A 112 -5.82 14.60 -0.38
CA VAL A 112 -5.41 15.35 0.83
C VAL A 112 -4.03 15.95 0.65
N SER A 113 -3.71 16.96 1.44
CA SER A 113 -2.42 17.64 1.39
C SER A 113 -2.01 18.23 2.74
N GLY A 114 -0.70 18.26 3.00
CA GLY A 114 -0.09 19.04 4.08
C GLY A 114 0.29 20.47 3.69
N ASP A 115 0.22 20.85 2.41
CA ASP A 115 0.64 22.17 1.95
C ASP A 115 -0.17 22.72 0.76
N SER A 116 0.26 23.89 0.30
CA SER A 116 -0.38 24.61 -0.79
C SER A 116 0.23 24.31 -2.14
N THR A 117 0.97 23.23 -2.37
CA THR A 117 1.71 22.98 -3.62
C THR A 117 1.60 21.54 -4.11
N SER A 118 1.51 20.58 -3.20
CA SER A 118 1.41 19.15 -3.48
C SER A 118 0.07 18.58 -2.97
N TYR A 119 -0.31 17.40 -3.43
CA TYR A 119 -1.41 16.61 -2.87
C TYR A 119 -1.13 15.12 -3.11
N GLY A 120 -1.77 14.28 -2.30
CA GLY A 120 -1.74 12.83 -2.44
C GLY A 120 -3.07 12.23 -2.00
N THR A 121 -3.08 10.93 -1.75
CA THR A 121 -4.32 10.19 -1.47
C THR A 121 -4.44 9.86 0.02
N LEU A 122 -5.61 10.10 0.60
CA LEU A 122 -5.97 9.59 1.92
C LEU A 122 -6.04 8.06 1.82
N GLY A 123 -5.20 7.36 2.58
CA GLY A 123 -5.15 5.90 2.55
C GLY A 123 -6.29 5.28 3.33
N TRP A 124 -6.32 5.50 4.65
CA TRP A 124 -7.31 4.87 5.54
C TRP A 124 -7.56 5.68 6.82
N PHE A 125 -8.56 5.29 7.59
CA PHE A 125 -8.86 5.86 8.91
C PHE A 125 -8.50 4.90 10.04
N GLY A 126 -8.16 5.41 11.21
CA GLY A 126 -7.88 4.61 12.40
C GLY A 126 -8.21 5.35 13.68
N LYS A 127 -7.92 4.70 14.81
CA LYS A 127 -8.00 5.32 16.13
C LYS A 127 -6.67 5.15 16.86
N LEU A 128 -6.26 6.17 17.61
CA LEU A 128 -5.20 6.05 18.62
C LEU A 128 -5.74 5.36 19.87
N ASP A 129 -4.84 4.97 20.79
CA ASP A 129 -5.20 4.33 22.05
C ASP A 129 -6.13 5.18 22.93
N ASP A 130 -6.05 6.51 22.80
CA ASP A 130 -6.93 7.47 23.47
C ASP A 130 -8.32 7.61 22.81
N GLY A 131 -8.59 6.85 21.75
CA GLY A 131 -9.84 6.88 21.00
C GLY A 131 -9.92 7.94 19.90
N THR A 132 -8.88 8.78 19.75
CA THR A 132 -8.84 9.87 18.75
C THR A 132 -8.84 9.30 17.34
N ASP A 133 -9.74 9.80 16.50
CA ASP A 133 -9.79 9.49 15.07
C ASP A 133 -8.58 10.08 14.33
N VAL A 134 -7.94 9.24 13.52
CA VAL A 134 -6.78 9.60 12.70
C VAL A 134 -7.00 9.17 11.26
N LEU A 135 -6.32 9.86 10.34
CA LEU A 135 -6.12 9.43 8.97
C LEU A 135 -4.69 8.93 8.76
N LEU A 136 -4.55 8.01 7.82
CA LEU A 136 -3.30 7.38 7.40
C LEU A 136 -3.05 7.71 5.92
N THR A 137 -1.83 8.09 5.59
CA THR A 137 -1.37 8.33 4.20
C THR A 137 0.14 8.13 4.11
N SER A 138 0.78 8.47 2.99
CA SER A 138 2.25 8.46 2.87
C SER A 138 2.87 9.69 3.51
N LYS A 139 4.11 9.57 4.02
CA LYS A 139 4.84 10.69 4.63
C LYS A 139 4.99 11.84 3.66
N HIS A 140 5.37 11.54 2.42
CA HIS A 140 5.59 12.56 1.39
C HIS A 140 4.31 13.31 0.96
N VAL A 141 3.13 12.91 1.45
CA VAL A 141 1.85 13.59 1.19
C VAL A 141 1.61 14.71 2.21
N LEU A 142 1.97 14.48 3.48
CA LEU A 142 1.80 15.48 4.56
C LEU A 142 3.08 16.27 4.84
N TYR A 143 4.23 15.72 4.47
CA TYR A 143 5.56 16.26 4.74
C TYR A 143 6.42 16.24 3.45
N ASP A 144 7.64 16.75 3.53
CA ASP A 144 8.60 16.66 2.43
C ASP A 144 9.03 15.21 2.10
N GLY A 145 9.73 15.02 0.99
CA GLY A 145 10.22 13.71 0.57
C GLY A 145 11.49 13.22 1.29
N ILE A 146 11.97 13.89 2.33
CA ILE A 146 13.24 13.53 2.96
C ILE A 146 13.09 12.20 3.71
N ASN A 147 14.10 11.33 3.59
CA ASN A 147 14.15 10.00 4.21
C ASN A 147 14.48 10.10 5.71
N GLN A 148 13.51 10.56 6.50
CA GLN A 148 13.64 10.75 7.95
C GLN A 148 12.27 10.68 8.63
N ILE A 149 12.32 10.62 9.97
CA ILE A 149 11.15 10.87 10.81
C ILE A 149 10.87 12.38 10.87
N ASP A 150 9.61 12.76 10.78
CA ASP A 150 9.13 14.13 10.90
C ASP A 150 8.01 14.21 11.94
N LEU A 151 8.16 15.13 12.89
CA LEU A 151 7.23 15.37 14.01
C LEU A 151 6.65 16.79 13.98
N ARG A 152 6.87 17.54 12.89
CA ARG A 152 6.26 18.87 12.74
C ARG A 152 4.74 18.72 12.73
N LYS A 153 4.06 19.67 13.38
CA LYS A 153 2.59 19.80 13.33
C LYS A 153 2.23 20.66 12.12
N LEU A 154 1.74 20.01 11.08
CA LEU A 154 1.32 20.61 9.83
C LEU A 154 -0.19 20.43 9.69
N LYS A 155 -0.86 21.44 9.14
CA LYS A 155 -2.29 21.33 8.85
C LYS A 155 -2.49 20.36 7.70
N THR A 156 -3.44 19.46 7.86
CA THR A 156 -3.88 18.54 6.80
C THR A 156 -5.22 19.02 6.27
N ALA A 157 -5.34 19.15 4.95
CA ALA A 157 -6.54 19.66 4.30
C ALA A 157 -6.95 18.81 3.10
N GLN A 158 -8.22 18.94 2.71
CA GLN A 158 -8.74 18.38 1.47
C GLN A 158 -9.18 19.52 0.52
N PRO A 159 -8.91 19.42 -0.79
CA PRO A 159 -7.84 18.64 -1.40
C PRO A 159 -6.44 19.29 -1.21
N ARG A 160 -6.37 20.59 -0.88
CA ARG A 160 -5.13 21.39 -0.81
C ARG A 160 -5.22 22.46 0.27
N LEU A 161 -4.20 22.61 1.11
CA LEU A 161 -4.18 23.66 2.12
C LEU A 161 -3.99 25.02 1.44
N GLY A 162 -5.04 25.83 1.33
CA GLY A 162 -5.01 27.12 0.63
C GLY A 162 -5.34 27.04 -0.88
N LYS A 163 -5.83 28.17 -1.45
CA LYS A 163 -6.26 28.25 -2.85
C LYS A 163 -5.07 28.21 -3.83
N PRO A 164 -5.18 27.50 -4.97
CA PRO A 164 -4.26 27.62 -6.12
C PRO A 164 -4.32 28.97 -6.87
N ALA A 165 -5.24 29.88 -6.53
CA ALA A 165 -5.33 31.18 -7.19
C ALA A 165 -5.78 32.26 -6.20
N GLY A 166 -4.85 33.17 -5.88
CA GLY A 166 -5.13 34.52 -5.40
C GLY A 166 -5.71 34.66 -4.00
N CYS A 167 -4.86 34.77 -2.99
CA CYS A 167 -4.78 36.00 -2.19
C CYS A 167 -3.76 35.87 -1.06
N PHE A 168 -2.91 36.89 -0.94
CA PHE A 168 -1.90 37.11 0.10
C PHE A 168 -2.52 37.75 1.35
N CYS A 169 -3.69 37.27 1.77
CA CYS A 169 -4.35 37.71 2.99
C CYS A 169 -4.87 36.49 3.77
N PRO A 170 -5.05 36.58 5.10
CA PRO A 170 -5.49 35.49 5.99
C PRO A 170 -6.91 34.94 5.69
N ALA A 171 -7.42 35.15 4.48
CA ALA A 171 -8.72 34.77 3.95
C ALA A 171 -8.68 33.56 2.98
N SER A 172 -7.56 32.83 2.88
CA SER A 172 -7.63 31.41 2.55
C SER A 172 -8.02 30.69 3.84
N GLY A 173 -9.33 30.53 4.05
CA GLY A 173 -9.89 30.02 5.29
C GLY A 173 -9.35 28.65 5.70
N ASN A 174 -9.56 28.30 6.98
CA ASN A 174 -9.37 26.93 7.47
C ASN A 174 -10.55 26.01 7.07
N ASP A 175 -11.39 26.42 6.11
CA ASP A 175 -12.66 25.76 5.76
C ASP A 175 -12.48 24.34 5.23
N ASN A 176 -11.26 24.01 4.85
CA ASN A 176 -10.91 22.74 4.25
C ASN A 176 -9.84 21.96 5.03
N VAL A 177 -9.39 22.49 6.17
CA VAL A 177 -8.53 21.79 7.13
C VAL A 177 -9.37 20.72 7.79
N ILE A 178 -8.83 19.51 7.85
CA ILE A 178 -9.49 18.34 8.44
C ILE A 178 -8.74 17.79 9.64
N GLY A 179 -7.52 18.27 9.88
CA GLY A 179 -6.66 17.67 10.88
C GLY A 179 -5.27 18.28 10.97
N ASP A 180 -4.49 17.72 11.88
CA ASP A 180 -3.10 18.10 12.12
C ASP A 180 -2.21 16.86 12.11
N SER A 181 -1.08 16.94 11.40
CA SER A 181 -0.13 15.85 11.29
C SER A 181 0.51 15.54 12.65
N VAL A 182 0.65 14.25 12.93
CA VAL A 182 1.22 13.72 14.18
C VAL A 182 2.66 13.28 13.94
N ILE A 183 2.85 12.45 12.92
CA ILE A 183 4.13 11.84 12.60
C ILE A 183 4.17 11.46 11.12
N GLY A 184 5.34 11.63 10.52
CA GLY A 184 5.70 11.03 9.25
C GLY A 184 6.97 10.19 9.41
N ILE A 185 6.97 8.98 8.86
CA ILE A 185 8.13 8.09 8.83
C ILE A 185 8.42 7.78 7.38
N ARG A 186 9.60 8.19 6.91
CA ARG A 186 10.18 7.72 5.67
C ARG A 186 11.50 7.03 5.98
N ASN A 187 11.59 5.75 5.63
CA ASN A 187 12.77 4.91 5.77
C ASN A 187 12.89 4.03 4.53
N ILE A 188 13.42 4.57 3.45
CA ILE A 188 13.64 3.90 2.17
C ILE A 188 15.03 3.29 2.18
N HIS A 189 15.09 1.97 1.99
CA HIS A 189 16.32 1.20 1.84
C HIS A 189 16.48 0.71 0.40
N SER A 190 17.64 0.13 0.09
CA SER A 190 17.87 -0.55 -1.20
C SER A 190 16.94 -1.77 -1.36
N SER A 191 16.80 -2.25 -2.59
CA SER A 191 15.93 -3.39 -2.92
C SER A 191 16.37 -4.66 -2.18
N GLY A 192 15.72 -4.95 -1.06
CA GLY A 192 16.04 -6.08 -0.19
C GLY A 192 15.53 -5.93 1.25
N ASP A 193 15.42 -4.69 1.74
CA ASP A 193 15.00 -4.37 3.12
C ASP A 193 13.60 -3.74 3.16
N THR A 194 12.94 -3.86 4.32
CA THR A 194 11.61 -3.27 4.56
C THR A 194 11.69 -1.75 4.53
N SER A 195 11.14 -1.14 3.48
CA SER A 195 11.00 0.30 3.38
C SER A 195 9.65 0.77 3.93
N ALA A 196 9.62 1.95 4.55
CA ALA A 196 8.39 2.58 5.05
C ALA A 196 8.25 4.02 4.52
N ASP A 197 7.04 4.39 4.11
CA ASP A 197 6.66 5.76 3.75
C ASP A 197 5.21 5.98 4.21
N CYS A 198 5.05 6.38 5.48
CA CYS A 198 3.75 6.49 6.14
C CYS A 198 3.66 7.74 7.02
N ALA A 199 2.46 8.30 7.13
CA ALA A 199 2.15 9.39 8.05
C ALA A 199 0.76 9.26 8.65
N ILE A 200 0.61 9.84 9.84
CA ILE A 200 -0.61 9.87 10.63
C ILE A 200 -0.98 11.34 10.88
N ALA A 201 -2.25 11.71 10.71
CA ALA A 201 -2.79 12.99 11.16
C ALA A 201 -4.05 12.78 12.01
N ARG A 202 -4.22 13.57 13.07
CA ARG A 202 -5.44 13.59 13.89
C ARG A 202 -6.53 14.32 13.13
N ILE A 203 -7.72 13.72 13.10
CA ILE A 203 -8.90 14.35 12.52
C ILE A 203 -9.49 15.31 13.55
N HIS A 204 -9.93 16.48 13.10
CA HIS A 204 -10.62 17.43 13.96
C HIS A 204 -11.92 16.80 14.50
N PRO A 205 -12.17 16.81 15.83
CA PRO A 205 -13.25 16.02 16.45
C PRO A 205 -14.65 16.26 15.86
N GLU A 206 -14.93 17.47 15.41
CA GLU A 206 -16.19 17.86 14.78
C GLU A 206 -16.44 17.20 13.42
N LEU A 207 -15.40 16.64 12.79
CA LEU A 207 -15.47 15.91 11.53
C LEU A 207 -15.44 14.39 11.73
N ALA A 208 -15.24 13.90 12.95
CA ALA A 208 -15.09 12.48 13.22
C ALA A 208 -16.37 11.68 12.98
N SER A 209 -17.54 12.29 13.22
CA SER A 209 -18.85 11.69 12.90
C SER A 209 -19.10 11.56 11.40
N ASP A 210 -18.36 12.32 10.59
CA ASP A 210 -18.52 12.40 9.14
C ASP A 210 -17.49 11.51 8.42
N ILE A 211 -16.94 10.50 9.08
CA ILE A 211 -16.01 9.53 8.49
C ILE A 211 -16.78 8.31 7.96
N VAL A 212 -16.53 7.94 6.71
CA VAL A 212 -16.94 6.64 6.16
C VAL A 212 -15.83 5.63 6.48
N LEU A 213 -16.10 4.75 7.45
CA LEU A 213 -15.22 3.62 7.82
C LEU A 213 -15.47 2.37 6.96
N GLU A 214 -16.37 2.45 6.00
CA GLU A 214 -16.74 1.36 5.11
C GLU A 214 -15.80 1.35 3.89
N ILE A 215 -15.16 0.20 3.63
CA ILE A 215 -14.56 -0.04 2.31
C ILE A 215 -15.73 -0.29 1.36
N THR A 216 -16.02 0.68 0.51
CA THR A 216 -16.97 0.53 -0.59
C THR A 216 -16.19 0.54 -1.89
N ASN A 217 -16.48 -0.44 -2.75
CA ASN A 217 -16.02 -0.44 -4.13
C ASN A 217 -17.27 -0.20 -4.99
N ASP A 218 -17.31 0.90 -5.74
CA ASP A 218 -18.46 1.19 -6.62
C ASP A 218 -18.72 0.08 -7.67
N SER A 219 -17.77 -0.83 -7.87
CA SER A 219 -17.89 -2.00 -8.76
C SER A 219 -18.48 -3.25 -8.11
N THR A 220 -18.59 -3.30 -6.78
CA THR A 220 -19.12 -4.44 -6.02
C THR A 220 -19.92 -3.93 -4.82
N ALA A 221 -21.22 -4.23 -4.74
CA ALA A 221 -22.10 -3.84 -3.63
C ALA A 221 -21.73 -4.46 -2.25
N GLU A 222 -20.50 -4.96 -2.09
CA GLU A 222 -19.99 -5.56 -0.87
C GLU A 222 -19.36 -4.48 0.02
N ILE A 223 -19.91 -4.37 1.23
CA ILE A 223 -19.38 -3.52 2.30
C ILE A 223 -18.46 -4.39 3.16
N LEU A 224 -17.16 -4.10 3.17
CA LEU A 224 -16.24 -4.77 4.10
C LEU A 224 -16.09 -3.92 5.37
N THR A 225 -16.59 -4.45 6.48
CA THR A 225 -16.38 -3.86 7.81
C THR A 225 -15.12 -4.45 8.43
N VAL A 226 -14.09 -3.63 8.64
CA VAL A 226 -12.88 -4.05 9.35
C VAL A 226 -13.09 -3.80 10.84
N THR A 227 -13.33 -4.86 11.61
CA THR A 227 -13.38 -4.81 13.08
C THR A 227 -12.23 -5.62 13.69
N GLY A 228 -11.46 -5.00 14.57
CA GLY A 228 -10.40 -5.63 15.35
C GLY A 228 -9.04 -4.93 15.18
N THR A 229 -8.37 -4.65 16.30
CA THR A 229 -6.94 -4.31 16.31
C THR A 229 -6.15 -5.60 16.41
N ALA A 230 -5.55 -6.06 15.32
CA ALA A 230 -4.49 -7.05 15.44
C ALA A 230 -3.29 -6.38 16.12
N SER A 231 -2.81 -6.93 17.23
CA SER A 231 -1.53 -6.51 17.80
C SER A 231 -0.45 -6.61 16.73
N ALA A 232 0.35 -5.56 16.56
CA ALA A 232 1.54 -5.63 15.74
C ALA A 232 2.40 -6.79 16.25
N VAL A 233 2.61 -7.80 15.40
CA VAL A 233 3.54 -8.89 15.71
C VAL A 233 4.93 -8.31 15.50
N ILE A 234 5.59 -7.92 16.60
CA ILE A 234 7.03 -7.74 16.60
C ILE A 234 7.60 -9.12 16.29
N GLY A 235 8.32 -9.25 15.18
CA GLY A 235 9.09 -10.46 14.92
C GLY A 235 10.12 -10.58 16.03
N ASP A 236 9.94 -11.54 16.93
CA ASP A 236 10.95 -11.88 17.92
C ASP A 236 12.23 -12.29 17.17
N ASN A 237 13.33 -11.59 17.47
CA ASN A 237 14.69 -11.88 16.98
C ASN A 237 15.17 -13.28 17.40
#